data_AF-A0A356V845-F1
#
_entry.id   AF-A0A356V845-F1
#
_cell.length_a   1.000
_cell.length_b   1.000
_cell.length_c   1.000
_cell.angle_alpha   90.00
_cell.angle_beta   90.00
_cell.angle_gamma   90.00
#
_symmetry.space_group_name_H-M   'P 1'
#
loop_
_entity.id
_entity.type
_entity.pdbx_description
1 polymer ?
#
loop_
_entity_poly.entity_id
_entity_poly.type
_entity_poly.pdbx_seq_one_letter_code
_entity_poly.pdbx_strand_id
1 'polypeptide(L)'
;MGSGEKRLLDAERPTRLRLAKSIAACVDVKPGTVITAEMLTVKGPGTGLAPRFIPRLCGVIARTEIKADTVVPREALHWERAPEAAESRGR
;
A
#
# COMPACT_ATOMS: atom_id res chain seq x y z
N MET A 1 -19.15 29.35 10.69
CA MET A 1 -18.81 28.96 9.30
C MET A 1 -17.30 28.97 9.17
N GLY A 2 -16.67 27.82 8.96
CA GLY A 2 -15.21 27.70 8.91
C GLY A 2 -14.81 26.28 8.56
N SER A 3 -15.05 25.88 7.31
CA SER A 3 -14.63 24.58 6.77
C SER A 3 -13.11 24.56 6.68
N GLY A 4 -12.46 23.99 7.70
CA GLY A 4 -11.01 23.82 7.76
C GLY A 4 -10.54 22.65 6.90
N GLU A 5 -10.69 22.77 5.58
CA GLU A 5 -10.09 21.82 4.64
C GLU A 5 -8.57 22.06 4.62
N LYS A 6 -7.82 21.26 5.39
CA LYS A 6 -6.35 21.25 5.41
C LYS A 6 -5.82 20.81 4.03
N ARG A 7 -5.62 21.75 3.11
CA ARG A 7 -4.76 21.53 1.92
C ARG A 7 -3.32 21.42 2.39
N LEU A 8 -2.74 20.23 2.25
CA LEU A 8 -1.33 19.97 2.51
C LEU A 8 -0.46 20.79 1.55
N LEU A 9 0.38 21.66 2.12
CA LEU A 9 1.31 22.56 1.43
C LEU A 9 2.32 21.79 0.55
N ASP A 10 2.46 22.24 -0.69
CA ASP A 10 3.30 21.68 -1.76
C ASP A 10 4.82 21.88 -1.60
N ALA A 11 5.31 22.51 -0.53
CA ALA A 11 6.69 22.98 -0.42
C ALA A 11 7.70 21.98 0.20
N GLU A 12 7.27 20.82 0.68
CA GLU A 12 8.14 19.86 1.41
C GLU A 12 8.60 18.65 0.57
N ARG A 13 8.45 18.73 -0.75
CA ARG A 13 8.54 17.58 -1.68
C ARG A 13 9.95 16.96 -1.87
N PRO A 14 11.08 17.70 -1.96
CA PRO A 14 12.35 17.08 -2.39
C PRO A 14 13.14 16.39 -1.27
N THR A 15 13.09 16.87 -0.02
CA THR A 15 13.87 16.26 1.09
C THR A 15 13.27 14.92 1.54
N ARG A 16 11.95 14.76 1.46
CA ARG A 16 11.25 13.50 1.75
C ARG A 16 11.54 12.39 0.76
N LEU A 17 12.00 12.71 -0.46
CA LEU A 17 12.34 11.71 -1.48
C LEU A 17 13.64 10.96 -1.19
N ARG A 18 14.61 11.58 -0.49
CA ARG A 18 15.87 10.93 -0.08
C ARG A 18 15.73 9.99 1.11
N LEU A 19 14.75 10.24 1.99
CA LEU A 19 14.32 9.31 3.05
C LEU A 19 13.07 8.51 2.66
N ALA A 20 12.65 8.57 1.40
CA ALA A 20 11.43 7.89 0.98
C ALA A 20 11.66 6.38 1.08
N LYS A 21 10.81 5.76 1.90
CA LYS A 21 10.70 4.32 1.98
C LYS A 21 9.61 3.88 1.01
N SER A 22 9.80 2.75 0.35
CA SER A 22 8.81 2.12 -0.52
C SER A 22 8.26 0.88 0.13
N ILE A 23 7.00 0.59 -0.17
CA ILE A 23 6.34 -0.65 0.23
C ILE A 23 6.95 -1.79 -0.58
N ALA A 24 7.48 -2.77 0.13
CA ALA A 24 8.00 -4.01 -0.39
C ALA A 24 7.23 -5.18 0.23
N ALA A 25 7.24 -6.33 -0.42
CA ALA A 25 6.71 -7.55 0.17
C ALA A 25 7.72 -8.13 1.17
N CYS A 26 7.24 -8.57 2.33
CA CYS A 26 8.08 -9.28 3.31
C CYS A 26 8.11 -10.79 3.04
N VAL A 27 7.15 -11.29 2.27
CA VAL A 27 6.96 -12.70 1.91
C VAL A 27 6.61 -12.80 0.43
N ASP A 28 6.74 -14.00 -0.15
CA ASP A 28 6.28 -14.26 -1.50
C ASP A 28 4.74 -14.25 -1.57
N VAL A 29 4.19 -13.28 -2.30
CA VAL A 29 2.75 -13.13 -2.52
C VAL A 29 2.41 -13.72 -3.89
N LYS A 30 1.62 -14.79 -3.89
CA LYS A 30 1.13 -15.43 -5.12
C LYS A 30 0.02 -14.58 -5.77
N PRO A 31 -0.15 -14.67 -7.10
CA PRO A 31 -1.29 -14.06 -7.76
C PRO A 31 -2.61 -14.65 -7.22
N GLY A 32 -3.62 -13.81 -7.04
CA GLY A 32 -4.89 -14.16 -6.40
C GLY A 32 -4.89 -14.08 -4.87
N THR A 33 -3.73 -13.83 -4.23
CA THR A 33 -3.64 -13.68 -2.78
C THR A 33 -4.06 -12.29 -2.34
N VAL A 34 -4.84 -12.21 -1.25
CA VAL A 34 -5.18 -10.95 -0.58
C VAL A 34 -3.98 -10.44 0.19
N ILE A 35 -3.54 -9.23 -0.14
CA ILE A 35 -2.44 -8.56 0.53
C ILE A 35 -2.92 -8.04 1.89
N THR A 36 -2.16 -8.34 2.95
CA THR A 36 -2.39 -7.83 4.30
C THR A 36 -1.23 -6.95 4.75
N ALA A 37 -1.43 -6.15 5.79
CA ALA A 37 -0.38 -5.28 6.34
C ALA A 37 0.85 -6.09 6.80
N GLU A 38 0.64 -7.31 7.29
CA GLU A 38 1.70 -8.20 7.80
C GLU A 38 2.58 -8.77 6.68
N MET A 39 2.03 -8.90 5.47
CA MET A 39 2.78 -9.33 4.28
C MET A 39 3.58 -8.18 3.66
N LEU A 40 3.34 -6.94 4.08
CA LEU A 40 3.99 -5.75 3.57
C LEU A 40 5.05 -5.24 4.55
N THR A 41 6.15 -4.75 4.01
CA THR A 41 7.22 -4.09 4.75
C THR A 41 7.62 -2.81 4.02
N VAL A 42 8.44 -1.97 4.65
CA VAL A 42 8.86 -0.70 4.06
C VAL A 42 10.39 -0.66 3.97
N LYS A 43 10.91 -0.67 2.74
CA LYS A 43 12.35 -0.71 2.45
C LYS A 43 12.76 0.52 1.63
N GLY A 44 13.99 1.01 1.79
CA GLY A 44 14.59 2.01 0.90
C GLY A 44 15.22 1.27 -0.27
N PRO A 45 14.80 1.49 -1.52
CA PRO A 45 14.78 2.78 -2.19
C PRO A 45 13.37 3.35 -2.40
N GLY A 46 13.20 4.67 -2.30
CA GLY A 46 11.93 5.40 -2.44
C GLY A 46 11.30 5.45 -3.83
N THR A 47 11.53 4.44 -4.67
CA THR A 47 11.08 4.36 -6.07
C THR A 47 9.70 3.72 -6.24
N GLY A 48 9.14 3.13 -5.19
CA GLY A 48 7.86 2.42 -5.19
C GLY A 48 6.73 3.14 -4.47
N LEU A 49 5.73 2.38 -4.07
CA LEU A 49 4.56 2.90 -3.35
C LEU A 49 4.97 3.42 -1.97
N ALA A 50 4.54 4.64 -1.62
CA ALA A 50 4.84 5.20 -0.30
C ALA A 50 4.07 4.43 0.81
N PRO A 51 4.63 4.27 2.03
CA PRO A 51 4.02 3.55 3.15
C PRO A 51 2.63 4.04 3.56
N ARG A 52 2.29 5.29 3.21
CA ARG A 52 0.93 5.84 3.36
C ARG A 52 -0.15 5.05 2.61
N PHE A 53 0.23 4.25 1.62
CA PHE A 53 -0.67 3.40 0.84
C PHE A 53 -0.87 2.00 1.44
N ILE A 54 -0.15 1.61 2.51
CA ILE A 54 -0.34 0.31 3.18
C ILE A 54 -1.82 0.04 3.52
N PRO A 55 -2.57 0.97 4.14
CA PRO A 55 -3.97 0.73 4.45
C PRO A 55 -4.84 0.54 3.21
N ARG A 56 -4.46 1.14 2.07
CA ARG A 56 -5.16 0.98 0.79
C ARG A 56 -4.79 -0.31 0.07
N LEU A 57 -3.62 -0.88 0.35
CA LEU A 57 -3.15 -2.14 -0.19
C LEU A 57 -3.69 -3.35 0.60
N CYS A 58 -4.01 -3.14 1.87
CA CYS A 58 -4.66 -4.17 2.68
C CYS A 58 -6.04 -4.50 2.09
N GLY A 59 -6.26 -5.76 1.74
CA GLY A 59 -7.49 -6.22 1.08
C GLY A 59 -7.47 -6.16 -0.45
N VAL A 60 -6.37 -5.70 -1.04
CA VAL A 60 -6.13 -5.73 -2.50
C VAL A 60 -5.62 -7.11 -2.89
N ILE A 61 -6.04 -7.61 -4.04
CA ILE A 61 -5.58 -8.91 -4.55
C ILE A 61 -4.30 -8.71 -5.37
N ALA A 62 -3.28 -9.54 -5.15
CA ALA A 62 -2.11 -9.56 -6.01
C ALA A 62 -2.51 -10.08 -7.41
N ARG A 63 -2.28 -9.29 -8.46
CA ARG A 63 -2.51 -9.69 -9.85
C ARG A 63 -1.43 -10.60 -10.38
N THR A 64 -0.19 -10.38 -9.95
CA THR A 64 0.98 -11.16 -10.34
C THR A 64 1.69 -11.68 -9.10
N GLU A 65 2.60 -12.63 -9.28
CA GLU A 65 3.52 -13.01 -8.21
C GLU A 65 4.38 -11.79 -7.82
N ILE A 66 4.51 -11.56 -6.51
CA ILE A 66 5.39 -10.56 -5.91
C ILE A 66 6.34 -11.33 -5.00
N LYS A 67 7.64 -11.31 -5.32
CA LYS A 67 8.63 -12.04 -4.52
C LYS A 67 8.87 -11.35 -3.17
N ALA A 68 9.24 -12.13 -2.16
CA ALA A 68 9.75 -11.58 -0.92
C ALA A 68 10.91 -10.60 -1.20
N ASP A 69 11.05 -9.58 -0.36
CA ASP A 69 12.12 -8.58 -0.47
C ASP A 69 12.05 -7.67 -1.71
N THR A 70 10.99 -7.75 -2.52
CA THR A 70 10.83 -6.90 -3.71
C THR A 70 9.83 -5.76 -3.49
N VAL A 71 10.10 -4.61 -4.12
CA VAL A 71 9.21 -3.45 -4.11
C VAL A 71 7.91 -3.82 -4.82
N VAL A 72 6.76 -3.56 -4.18
CA VAL A 72 5.45 -3.90 -4.72
C VAL A 72 5.16 -3.02 -5.95
N PRO A 73 5.07 -3.58 -7.16
CA PRO A 73 4.73 -2.81 -8.36
C PRO A 73 3.26 -2.41 -8.32
N ARG A 74 2.94 -1.18 -8.72
CA ARG A 74 1.55 -0.71 -8.81
C ARG A 74 0.69 -1.55 -9.77
N GLU A 75 1.32 -2.13 -10.79
CA GLU A 75 0.70 -2.93 -11.86
C GLU A 75 0.48 -4.39 -11.45
N ALA A 76 1.22 -4.86 -10.46
CA ALA A 76 1.08 -6.18 -9.87
C ALA A 76 -0.12 -6.27 -8.92
N LEU A 77 -0.85 -5.18 -8.74
CA LEU A 77 -1.96 -5.06 -7.80
C LEU A 77 -3.28 -4.97 -8.54
N HIS A 78 -4.24 -5.74 -8.07
CA HIS A 78 -5.60 -5.72 -8.56
C HIS A 78 -6.45 -4.85 -7.63
N TRP A 79 -6.68 -3.60 -8.03
CA TRP A 79 -7.40 -2.60 -7.24
C TRP A 79 -8.88 -2.95 -7.00
N GLU A 80 -9.38 -4.03 -7.60
CA GLU A 80 -10.66 -4.63 -7.20
C GLU A 80 -10.43 -5.30 -5.84
N ARG A 81 -10.90 -4.62 -4.78
CA ARG A 81 -10.82 -5.12 -3.39
C ARG A 81 -11.44 -6.51 -3.35
N ALA A 82 -10.80 -7.44 -2.63
CA ALA A 82 -11.43 -8.71 -2.32
C ALA A 82 -12.81 -8.42 -1.71
N PRO A 83 -13.86 -9.21 -2.03
CA PRO A 83 -15.15 -9.05 -1.40
C PRO A 83 -14.92 -9.08 0.11
N GLU A 84 -15.15 -7.94 0.74
CA GLU A 84 -15.01 -7.74 2.18
C GLU A 84 -15.77 -8.91 2.80
N ALA A 85 -15.04 -9.85 3.43
CA ALA A 85 -15.68 -10.91 4.18
C ALA A 85 -16.64 -10.20 5.13
N ALA A 86 -17.92 -10.42 4.89
CA ALA A 86 -19.02 -9.72 5.52
C ALA A 86 -18.97 -10.01 7.04
N GLU A 87 -18.13 -9.30 7.77
CA GLU A 87 -18.07 -9.41 9.21
C GLU A 87 -19.09 -8.44 9.79
N SER A 88 -20.28 -9.02 9.94
CA SER A 88 -21.28 -8.72 10.96
C SER A 88 -21.77 -7.28 11.05
N ARG A 89 -22.87 -7.03 10.33
CA ARG A 89 -24.03 -6.43 10.99
C ARG A 89 -24.37 -7.28 12.23
N GLY A 90 -24.02 -6.80 13.40
CA GLY A 90 -24.44 -7.31 14.70
C GLY A 90 -23.76 -6.45 15.75
N ARG A 91 -24.44 -5.62 16.53
CA ARG A 91 -25.84 -5.61 16.95
C ARG A 91 -26.18 -4.19 17.40
#